data_AF-A0A7Y5QPF1-F1
#
_entry.id   AF-A0A7Y5QPF1-F1
#
_cell.length_a   1.000
_cell.length_b   1.000
_cell.length_c   1.000
_cell.angle_alpha   90.00
_cell.angle_beta   90.00
_cell.angle_gamma   90.00
#
_symmetry.space_group_name_H-M   'P 1'
#
loop_
_entity.id
_entity.type
_entity.pdbx_description
1 polymer ?
#
loop_
_entity_poly.entity_id
_entity_poly.type
_entity_poly.pdbx_seq_one_letter_code
_entity_poly.pdbx_strand_id
1 'polypeptide(L)'
;GLGGEQQATSGFVIASSIGTQDRDSTRGLVYDPPPGVTDAPEQQETGPGLAVGAINETSMRLLAGDMPAQSRAEAYLRFPEGDRNVMAYRELRAWAKGRGRGWGASGDLHFYVKLGRDANNFYAYHTPVGAGVGTAAWEPEIRVPFGRFYALRARLEAEYLAGRTDWTGCTAADSALIGRSGPPPTASAARYAACDGGFIIYTVDPVVTPPNLAAVQEIAAGILRVDSLGGTNPPMAGDTLELWIDDIRLADVEQRPGFAGYVGATFTAGDAGSIRLSAARRDPFFRQLAERPSFLATDELELSTTWRLERLLPWRTGLALPLTVTYTAARSDPEFLSRSDLQGGAIDALRTPKGGTTTVALQARLASPVEPSWFAPIVNNLGLSLTWNGATARSAYQNGRTGGLDVGTDYSFLPSADEPGGWVPTVVRVISNFARSSGFADAFVRPTLEGEDESRRTNAQQRLWRSSTSLEFRPLPAVTARWEALTLRDLRDYGAITPAAIAASRERVSWAGLDVGLERERNLTATVLVAPVREGWIRPRLELTSGYSLLRDPSAPGVPTSGGDG
;
A
#
# COMPACT_ATOMS: atom_id res chain seq x y z
N GLY A 1 -30.57 16.91 -13.54
CA GLY A 1 -29.74 16.93 -12.32
C GLY A 1 -28.27 17.04 -12.68
N LEU A 2 -27.38 16.85 -11.72
CA LEU A 2 -25.92 17.05 -11.83
C LEU A 2 -25.14 15.80 -12.28
N GLY A 3 -25.65 14.60 -11.97
CA GLY A 3 -25.04 13.33 -12.37
C GLY A 3 -25.78 12.60 -13.49
N GLY A 4 -25.14 11.56 -14.01
CA GLY A 4 -25.65 10.65 -15.03
C GLY A 4 -25.52 11.16 -16.47
N GLU A 5 -25.69 10.29 -17.46
CA GLU A 5 -25.58 10.60 -18.90
C GLU A 5 -26.95 10.78 -19.59
N GLN A 6 -28.04 10.79 -18.82
CA GLN A 6 -29.39 10.93 -19.37
C GLN A 6 -29.57 12.29 -20.04
N GLN A 7 -29.81 12.27 -21.35
CA GLN A 7 -30.12 13.45 -22.14
C GLN A 7 -31.58 13.88 -21.88
N ALA A 8 -31.81 15.20 -21.89
CA ALA A 8 -33.16 15.74 -21.86
C ALA A 8 -33.92 15.36 -23.15
N THR A 9 -35.23 15.15 -23.04
CA THR A 9 -36.10 14.81 -24.18
C THR A 9 -36.32 15.97 -25.15
N SER A 10 -35.94 17.19 -24.77
CA SER A 10 -36.04 18.42 -25.58
C SER A 10 -34.88 19.37 -25.29
N GLY A 11 -34.60 20.26 -26.23
CA GLY A 11 -33.54 21.26 -26.15
C GLY A 11 -32.30 20.89 -26.96
N PHE A 12 -31.29 21.75 -26.90
CA PHE A 12 -30.00 21.54 -27.57
C PHE A 12 -28.86 22.04 -26.70
N VAL A 13 -27.66 21.52 -26.95
CA VAL A 13 -26.40 22.01 -26.39
C VAL A 13 -25.38 22.10 -27.53
N ILE A 14 -24.77 23.26 -27.71
CA ILE A 14 -23.74 23.50 -28.73
C ILE A 14 -22.52 24.11 -28.04
N ALA A 15 -21.38 23.43 -28.14
CA ALA A 15 -20.09 23.95 -27.72
C ALA A 15 -19.31 24.43 -28.96
N SER A 16 -18.85 25.67 -28.91
CA SER A 16 -18.00 26.29 -29.95
C SER A 16 -16.93 27.16 -29.28
N SER A 17 -16.10 27.82 -30.08
CA SER A 17 -15.16 28.84 -29.60
C SER A 17 -15.68 30.25 -29.93
N ILE A 18 -15.22 31.22 -29.16
CA ILE A 18 -15.36 32.65 -29.44
C ILE A 18 -14.03 33.34 -29.09
N GLY A 19 -13.52 34.19 -29.96
CA GLY A 19 -12.22 34.84 -29.77
C GLY A 19 -12.16 36.29 -30.17
N THR A 20 -10.99 36.90 -30.04
CA THR A 20 -10.75 38.34 -30.29
C THR A 20 -11.07 38.80 -31.72
N GLN A 21 -11.15 37.85 -32.66
CA GLN A 21 -11.57 38.08 -34.05
C GLN A 21 -13.10 38.08 -34.25
N ASP A 22 -13.87 37.55 -33.31
CA ASP A 22 -15.33 37.49 -33.38
C ASP A 22 -15.94 38.83 -32.94
N ARG A 23 -16.01 39.76 -33.88
CA ARG A 23 -16.58 41.10 -33.71
C ARG A 23 -17.72 41.33 -34.70
N ASP A 24 -18.92 40.89 -34.32
CA ASP A 24 -20.16 41.22 -35.05
C ASP A 24 -20.91 42.34 -34.32
N SER A 25 -20.63 43.58 -34.72
CA SER A 25 -21.30 44.77 -34.19
C SER A 25 -22.80 44.84 -34.55
N THR A 26 -23.24 44.11 -35.59
CA THR A 26 -24.66 44.09 -36.00
C THR A 26 -25.52 43.17 -35.12
N ARG A 27 -24.94 42.10 -34.59
CA ARG A 27 -25.58 41.20 -33.61
C ARG A 27 -25.16 41.47 -32.16
N GLY A 28 -24.39 42.55 -31.94
CA GLY A 28 -23.82 42.92 -30.65
C GLY A 28 -22.93 41.83 -30.03
N LEU A 29 -22.35 40.94 -30.86
CA LEU A 29 -21.47 39.87 -30.43
C LEU A 29 -20.03 40.37 -30.54
N VAL A 30 -19.53 40.93 -29.44
CA VAL A 30 -18.15 41.40 -29.32
C VAL A 30 -17.49 40.65 -28.18
N TYR A 31 -16.41 39.94 -28.51
CA TYR A 31 -15.58 39.27 -27.52
C TYR A 31 -14.51 40.22 -26.98
N ASP A 32 -14.52 40.37 -25.66
CA ASP A 32 -13.47 41.02 -24.88
C ASP A 32 -12.90 39.97 -23.91
N PRO A 33 -11.58 39.75 -23.90
CA PRO A 33 -10.98 38.74 -23.04
C PRO A 33 -11.13 39.09 -21.54
N PRO A 34 -11.06 38.08 -20.65
CA PRO A 34 -11.05 38.30 -19.22
C PRO A 34 -9.86 39.16 -18.74
N PRO A 35 -9.94 39.76 -17.54
CA PRO A 35 -8.82 40.49 -16.96
C PRO A 35 -7.53 39.66 -16.92
N GLY A 36 -6.45 40.21 -17.48
CA GLY A 36 -5.11 39.59 -17.44
C GLY A 36 -4.87 38.48 -18.49
N VAL A 37 -5.88 38.15 -19.31
CA VAL A 37 -5.76 37.23 -20.44
C VAL A 37 -5.57 38.06 -21.71
N THR A 38 -4.51 37.75 -22.48
CA THR A 38 -4.14 38.51 -23.68
C THR A 38 -3.63 37.56 -24.77
N ASP A 39 -3.74 37.98 -26.03
CA ASP A 39 -3.13 37.27 -27.15
C ASP A 39 -1.63 37.02 -26.88
N ALA A 40 -1.21 35.75 -26.97
CA ALA A 40 0.16 35.35 -26.72
C ALA A 40 0.93 35.19 -28.04
N PRO A 41 2.15 35.75 -28.17
CA PRO A 41 3.00 35.46 -29.32
C PRO A 41 3.60 34.05 -29.18
N GLU A 42 3.46 33.20 -30.20
CA GLU A 42 4.20 31.95 -30.29
C GLU A 42 5.52 32.20 -31.02
N GLN A 43 6.65 31.82 -30.40
CA GLN A 43 7.90 31.60 -31.12
C GLN A 43 7.86 30.19 -31.72
N GLN A 44 7.33 30.07 -32.93
CA GLN A 44 7.39 28.81 -33.67
C GLN A 44 8.76 28.74 -34.36
N GLU A 45 9.71 27.97 -33.82
CA GLU A 45 10.96 27.66 -34.53
C GLU A 45 10.67 26.75 -35.73
N THR A 46 10.24 27.36 -36.84
CA THR A 46 10.04 26.70 -38.12
C THR A 46 11.19 27.06 -39.07
N GLY A 47 12.33 26.39 -38.88
CA GLY A 47 13.51 26.55 -39.76
C GLY A 47 14.22 27.91 -39.61
N PRO A 48 15.12 28.27 -40.56
CA PRO A 48 16.04 29.41 -40.40
C PRO A 48 15.37 30.80 -40.56
N GLY A 49 14.10 30.96 -40.17
CA GLY A 49 13.40 32.24 -40.10
C GLY A 49 12.50 32.31 -38.87
N LEU A 50 12.59 33.41 -38.12
CA LEU A 50 11.69 33.73 -37.01
C LEU A 50 10.37 34.27 -37.57
N ALA A 51 9.36 33.42 -37.71
CA ALA A 51 7.98 33.85 -37.88
C ALA A 51 7.32 33.93 -36.50
N VAL A 52 7.04 35.14 -36.03
CA VAL A 52 6.23 35.36 -34.81
C VAL A 52 4.76 35.37 -35.24
N GLY A 53 4.05 34.28 -34.99
CA GLY A 53 2.59 34.22 -35.14
C GLY A 53 1.94 34.60 -33.80
N ALA A 54 1.04 35.59 -33.80
CA ALA A 54 0.19 35.83 -32.63
C ALA A 54 -0.92 34.75 -32.60
N ILE A 55 -1.02 34.00 -31.50
CA ILE A 55 -2.18 33.15 -31.25
C ILE A 55 -3.29 34.08 -30.74
N ASN A 56 -4.44 34.06 -31.41
CA ASN A 56 -5.62 34.78 -30.95
C ASN A 56 -6.17 34.10 -29.69
N GLU A 57 -6.50 34.90 -28.69
CA GLU A 57 -7.19 34.47 -27.49
C GLU A 57 -8.61 33.99 -27.82
N THR A 58 -8.99 32.84 -27.24
CA THR A 58 -10.28 32.19 -27.47
C THR A 58 -10.86 31.59 -26.20
N SER A 59 -12.12 31.92 -25.92
CA SER A 59 -12.96 31.25 -24.92
C SER A 59 -13.78 30.11 -25.51
N MET A 60 -14.20 29.18 -24.65
CA MET A 60 -15.27 28.25 -24.96
C MET A 60 -16.63 28.95 -24.86
N ARG A 61 -17.45 28.82 -25.90
CA ARG A 61 -18.82 29.33 -25.97
C ARG A 61 -19.79 28.16 -25.91
N LEU A 62 -20.66 28.14 -24.90
CA LEU A 62 -21.69 27.13 -24.72
C LEU A 62 -23.06 27.75 -24.92
N LEU A 63 -23.82 27.22 -25.88
CA LEU A 63 -25.20 27.59 -26.14
C LEU A 63 -26.13 26.45 -25.72
N ALA A 64 -27.23 26.79 -25.07
CA ALA A 64 -28.25 25.81 -24.71
C ALA A 64 -29.65 26.39 -24.91
N GLY A 65 -30.60 25.56 -25.34
CA GLY A 65 -32.01 25.94 -25.52
C GLY A 65 -32.94 24.98 -24.81
N ASP A 66 -34.12 25.48 -24.43
CA ASP A 66 -35.19 24.72 -23.76
C ASP A 66 -34.73 23.87 -22.56
N MET A 67 -33.74 24.37 -21.81
CA MET A 67 -33.21 23.69 -20.62
C MET A 67 -34.28 23.60 -19.51
N PRO A 68 -34.70 22.40 -19.07
CA PRO A 68 -35.63 22.26 -17.96
C PRO A 68 -35.07 22.84 -16.64
N ALA A 69 -35.95 23.19 -15.69
CA ALA A 69 -35.51 23.49 -14.33
C ALA A 69 -34.69 22.32 -13.75
N GLN A 70 -33.65 22.62 -12.97
CA GLN A 70 -32.78 21.62 -12.32
C GLN A 70 -32.08 20.69 -13.32
N SER A 71 -31.71 21.25 -14.48
CA SER A 71 -30.95 20.58 -15.54
C SER A 71 -29.61 21.28 -15.78
N ARG A 72 -28.76 20.63 -16.58
CA ARG A 72 -27.45 21.14 -16.94
C ARG A 72 -27.19 20.98 -18.44
N ALA A 73 -26.39 21.89 -18.98
CA ALA A 73 -25.74 21.76 -20.27
C ALA A 73 -24.24 21.82 -20.01
N GLU A 74 -23.47 20.82 -20.48
CA GLU A 74 -22.01 20.76 -20.31
C GLU A 74 -21.30 20.51 -21.63
N ALA A 75 -20.09 21.05 -21.71
CA ALA A 75 -19.02 20.44 -22.46
C ALA A 75 -18.11 19.70 -21.46
N TYR A 76 -17.62 18.52 -21.83
CA TYR A 76 -16.72 17.73 -21.00
C TYR A 76 -15.52 17.22 -21.80
N LEU A 77 -14.40 17.08 -21.12
CA LEU A 77 -13.18 16.47 -21.62
C LEU A 77 -12.82 15.29 -20.71
N ARG A 78 -12.79 14.09 -21.31
CA ARG A 78 -12.23 12.90 -20.67
C ARG A 78 -10.76 12.81 -21.05
N PHE A 79 -9.89 12.62 -20.06
CA PHE A 79 -8.46 12.55 -20.31
C PHE A 79 -8.10 11.20 -20.95
N PRO A 80 -7.70 11.17 -22.24
CA PRO A 80 -7.41 9.90 -22.93
C PRO A 80 -6.13 9.24 -22.40
N GLU A 81 -5.21 10.03 -21.83
CA GLU A 81 -3.94 9.57 -21.26
C GLU A 81 -4.08 8.89 -19.89
N GLY A 82 -5.30 8.80 -19.34
CA GLY A 82 -5.56 8.30 -18.01
C GLY A 82 -5.85 9.41 -17.01
N ASP A 83 -5.88 9.04 -15.73
CA ASP A 83 -6.23 9.95 -14.66
C ASP A 83 -5.15 11.00 -14.37
N ARG A 84 -5.60 12.17 -13.92
CA ARG A 84 -4.77 13.30 -13.55
C ARG A 84 -4.88 13.54 -12.05
N ASN A 85 -3.72 13.72 -11.42
CA ASN A 85 -3.64 14.14 -10.02
C ASN A 85 -3.57 15.67 -9.96
N VAL A 86 -4.58 16.31 -9.37
CA VAL A 86 -4.65 17.76 -9.22
C VAL A 86 -4.27 18.25 -7.82
N MET A 87 -3.95 17.35 -6.88
CA MET A 87 -3.63 17.67 -5.48
C MET A 87 -2.29 18.41 -5.29
N ALA A 88 -1.50 18.57 -6.35
CA ALA A 88 -0.31 19.43 -6.34
C ALA A 88 -0.66 20.93 -6.33
N TYR A 89 -1.93 21.28 -6.49
CA TYR A 89 -2.46 22.63 -6.52
C TYR A 89 -3.55 22.76 -5.45
N ARG A 90 -3.82 23.99 -5.00
CA ARG A 90 -4.76 24.26 -3.90
C ARG A 90 -6.13 24.70 -4.40
N GLU A 91 -6.22 25.17 -5.64
CA GLU A 91 -7.48 25.59 -6.24
C GLU A 91 -7.51 25.42 -7.77
N LEU A 92 -8.72 25.32 -8.30
CA LEU A 92 -9.02 25.53 -9.71
C LEU A 92 -9.55 26.95 -9.88
N ARG A 93 -9.10 27.63 -10.94
CA ARG A 93 -9.58 28.94 -11.35
C ARG A 93 -10.17 28.87 -12.75
N ALA A 94 -11.18 29.70 -12.99
CA ALA A 94 -11.79 29.86 -14.29
C ALA A 94 -12.38 31.26 -14.41
N TRP A 95 -12.52 31.73 -15.64
CA TRP A 95 -13.36 32.88 -15.96
C TRP A 95 -14.63 32.38 -16.61
N ALA A 96 -15.77 32.97 -16.23
CA ALA A 96 -17.00 32.71 -16.94
C ALA A 96 -17.93 33.91 -16.91
N LYS A 97 -18.65 34.13 -18.01
CA LYS A 97 -19.70 35.14 -18.06
C LYS A 97 -20.90 34.65 -18.87
N GLY A 98 -22.07 35.03 -18.40
CA GLY A 98 -23.32 34.82 -19.08
C GLY A 98 -23.61 35.88 -20.13
N ARG A 99 -24.44 35.53 -21.10
CA ARG A 99 -25.05 36.47 -22.04
C ARG A 99 -26.54 36.15 -22.16
N GLY A 100 -27.36 37.20 -22.15
CA GLY A 100 -28.83 37.08 -22.20
C GLY A 100 -29.49 37.01 -20.83
N ARG A 101 -30.68 36.41 -20.76
CA ARG A 101 -31.53 36.32 -19.57
C ARG A 101 -31.06 35.22 -18.62
N GLY A 102 -31.47 35.29 -17.36
CA GLY A 102 -31.25 34.24 -16.36
C GLY A 102 -29.90 34.29 -15.64
N TRP A 103 -28.99 35.20 -16.00
CA TRP A 103 -27.69 35.37 -15.34
C TRP A 103 -27.72 36.46 -14.24
N GLY A 104 -26.65 36.56 -13.45
CA GLY A 104 -26.52 37.50 -12.33
C GLY A 104 -26.75 36.84 -10.96
N ALA A 105 -26.54 37.62 -9.89
CA ALA A 105 -26.52 37.11 -8.51
C ALA A 105 -27.80 36.41 -8.05
N SER A 106 -28.95 36.79 -8.61
CA SER A 106 -30.27 36.17 -8.38
C SER A 106 -30.82 35.49 -9.64
N GLY A 107 -29.95 35.15 -10.59
CA GLY A 107 -30.34 34.48 -11.82
C GLY A 107 -30.63 33.00 -11.62
N ASP A 108 -31.43 32.41 -12.51
CA ASP A 108 -31.67 30.96 -12.52
C ASP A 108 -30.51 30.16 -13.11
N LEU A 109 -29.57 30.83 -13.78
CA LEU A 109 -28.44 30.22 -14.47
C LEU A 109 -27.14 30.47 -13.73
N HIS A 110 -26.48 29.38 -13.41
CA HIS A 110 -25.17 29.36 -12.79
C HIS A 110 -24.14 28.80 -13.76
N PHE A 111 -22.92 29.29 -13.66
CA PHE A 111 -21.76 28.54 -14.13
C PHE A 111 -21.56 27.35 -13.20
N TYR A 112 -21.13 26.23 -13.74
CA TYR A 112 -20.56 25.15 -12.93
C TYR A 112 -19.33 24.52 -13.58
N VAL A 113 -18.51 23.92 -12.73
CA VAL A 113 -17.38 23.08 -13.10
C VAL A 113 -17.43 21.77 -12.32
N LYS A 114 -17.03 20.68 -12.97
CA LYS A 114 -17.06 19.31 -12.47
C LYS A 114 -15.69 18.67 -12.66
N LEU A 115 -15.14 18.08 -11.59
CA LEU A 115 -13.96 17.23 -11.60
C LEU A 115 -14.41 15.81 -11.22
N GLY A 116 -14.53 14.95 -12.22
CA GLY A 116 -15.11 13.62 -12.09
C GLY A 116 -14.10 12.50 -12.25
N ARG A 117 -14.36 11.39 -11.54
CA ARG A 117 -13.90 10.07 -11.97
C ARG A 117 -14.77 9.57 -13.13
N ASP A 118 -16.06 9.89 -13.09
CA ASP A 118 -17.04 9.61 -14.13
C ASP A 118 -18.27 10.54 -13.98
N ALA A 119 -19.34 10.29 -14.74
CA ALA A 119 -20.58 11.07 -14.72
C ALA A 119 -21.38 10.98 -13.39
N ASN A 120 -21.04 10.06 -12.50
CA ASN A 120 -21.74 9.78 -11.24
C ASN A 120 -20.86 9.88 -9.99
N ASN A 121 -19.56 10.09 -10.16
CA ASN A 121 -18.59 10.22 -9.08
C ASN A 121 -17.74 11.48 -9.33
N PHE A 122 -18.17 12.61 -8.77
CA PHE A 122 -17.52 13.90 -9.03
C PHE A 122 -17.57 14.88 -7.87
N TYR A 123 -16.62 15.82 -7.94
CA TYR A 123 -16.65 17.11 -7.27
C TYR A 123 -17.25 18.14 -8.23
N ALA A 124 -18.21 18.93 -7.77
CA ALA A 124 -18.80 20.01 -8.55
C ALA A 124 -18.79 21.31 -7.74
N TYR A 125 -18.58 22.42 -8.44
CA TYR A 125 -18.80 23.75 -7.90
C TYR A 125 -19.68 24.54 -8.86
N HIS A 126 -20.68 25.23 -8.34
CA HIS A 126 -21.49 26.16 -9.12
C HIS A 126 -21.67 27.50 -8.42
N THR A 127 -21.82 28.54 -9.23
CA THR A 127 -22.03 29.91 -8.76
C THR A 127 -22.78 30.74 -9.80
N PRO A 128 -23.59 31.73 -9.40
CA PRO A 128 -24.02 32.76 -10.34
C PRO A 128 -22.78 33.47 -10.92
N VAL A 129 -22.90 33.89 -12.19
CA VAL A 129 -21.87 34.67 -12.89
C VAL A 129 -22.47 35.95 -13.44
N GLY A 130 -21.60 36.94 -13.66
CA GLY A 130 -21.97 38.19 -14.29
C GLY A 130 -22.47 38.00 -15.72
N ALA A 131 -23.22 38.97 -16.21
CA ALA A 131 -23.60 39.07 -17.61
C ALA A 131 -23.52 40.52 -18.06
N GLY A 132 -23.12 40.74 -19.31
CA GLY A 132 -22.95 42.08 -19.87
C GLY A 132 -21.90 42.16 -20.96
N VAL A 133 -21.63 43.39 -21.38
CA VAL A 133 -20.61 43.72 -22.40
C VAL A 133 -19.32 44.14 -21.68
N GLY A 134 -18.17 43.88 -22.31
CA GLY A 134 -16.88 44.29 -21.79
C GLY A 134 -16.27 43.32 -20.77
N THR A 135 -15.08 43.69 -20.30
CA THR A 135 -14.25 42.89 -19.40
C THR A 135 -14.84 42.75 -18.00
N ALA A 136 -15.59 43.75 -17.52
CA ALA A 136 -16.22 43.72 -16.19
C ALA A 136 -17.26 42.60 -16.03
N ALA A 137 -17.83 42.10 -17.13
CA ALA A 137 -18.79 41.01 -17.09
C ALA A 137 -18.17 39.65 -16.68
N TRP A 138 -16.84 39.52 -16.76
CA TRP A 138 -16.11 38.34 -16.30
C TRP A 138 -15.87 38.32 -14.80
N GLU A 139 -16.02 39.46 -14.11
CA GLU A 139 -15.73 39.54 -12.68
C GLU A 139 -16.90 39.03 -11.82
N PRO A 140 -16.61 38.38 -10.68
CA PRO A 140 -15.27 38.00 -10.19
C PRO A 140 -14.73 36.73 -10.84
N GLU A 141 -13.40 36.55 -10.79
CA GLU A 141 -12.74 35.29 -11.14
C GLU A 141 -13.31 34.15 -10.29
N ILE A 142 -13.68 33.04 -10.91
CA ILE A 142 -14.19 31.87 -10.20
C ILE A 142 -13.01 31.14 -9.58
N ARG A 143 -13.10 30.91 -8.26
CA ARG A 143 -12.09 30.21 -7.47
C ARG A 143 -12.71 29.03 -6.75
N VAL A 144 -12.14 27.86 -6.98
CA VAL A 144 -12.58 26.59 -6.44
C VAL A 144 -11.48 26.02 -5.55
N PRO A 145 -11.38 26.46 -4.28
CA PRO A 145 -10.43 25.91 -3.33
C PRO A 145 -10.71 24.43 -3.05
N PHE A 146 -9.73 23.57 -3.34
CA PHE A 146 -9.82 22.13 -3.10
C PHE A 146 -9.90 21.79 -1.61
N GLY A 147 -9.45 22.68 -0.72
CA GLY A 147 -9.65 22.56 0.72
C GLY A 147 -11.11 22.33 1.13
N ARG A 148 -12.07 22.95 0.43
CA ARG A 148 -13.51 22.73 0.68
C ARG A 148 -13.96 21.36 0.19
N PHE A 149 -13.43 20.89 -0.93
CA PHE A 149 -13.68 19.53 -1.40
C PHE A 149 -13.12 18.47 -0.44
N TYR A 150 -11.91 18.64 0.10
CA TYR A 150 -11.38 17.71 1.10
C TYR A 150 -12.28 17.63 2.35
N ALA A 151 -12.74 18.79 2.85
CA ALA A 151 -13.63 18.85 4.01
C ALA A 151 -15.00 18.19 3.74
N LEU A 152 -15.59 18.42 2.57
CA LEU A 152 -16.83 17.76 2.17
C LEU A 152 -16.62 16.25 1.98
N ARG A 153 -15.47 15.83 1.44
CA ARG A 153 -15.17 14.40 1.17
C ARG A 153 -15.04 13.63 2.48
N ALA A 154 -14.39 14.24 3.46
CA ALA A 154 -14.30 13.77 4.82
C ALA A 154 -15.67 13.65 5.50
N ARG A 155 -16.50 14.69 5.41
CA ARG A 155 -17.86 14.68 5.99
C ARG A 155 -18.71 13.55 5.40
N LEU A 156 -18.72 13.42 4.08
CA LEU A 156 -19.46 12.37 3.39
C LEU A 156 -19.01 10.97 3.82
N GLU A 157 -17.69 10.74 3.97
CA GLU A 157 -17.18 9.47 4.47
C GLU A 157 -17.62 9.19 5.91
N ALA A 158 -17.47 10.17 6.80
CA ALA A 158 -17.81 10.02 8.22
C ALA A 158 -19.31 9.70 8.39
N GLU A 159 -20.17 10.36 7.62
CA GLU A 159 -21.62 10.11 7.63
C GLU A 159 -21.95 8.72 7.09
N TYR A 160 -21.29 8.30 6.01
CA TYR A 160 -21.43 6.94 5.47
C TYR A 160 -21.01 5.88 6.50
N LEU A 161 -19.87 6.05 7.17
CA LEU A 161 -19.38 5.14 8.21
C LEU A 161 -20.31 5.09 9.44
N ALA A 162 -21.01 6.19 9.73
CA ALA A 162 -22.05 6.27 10.75
C ALA A 162 -23.41 5.72 10.30
N GLY A 163 -23.51 5.16 9.08
CA GLY A 163 -24.74 4.59 8.53
C GLY A 163 -25.79 5.63 8.13
N ARG A 164 -25.40 6.90 7.93
CA ARG A 164 -26.29 7.98 7.49
C ARG A 164 -26.27 8.10 5.97
N THR A 165 -27.41 8.47 5.40
CA THR A 165 -27.60 8.63 3.95
C THR A 165 -28.13 10.02 3.57
N ASP A 166 -28.24 10.93 4.54
CA ASP A 166 -28.78 12.27 4.32
C ASP A 166 -27.79 13.17 3.57
N TRP A 167 -28.30 14.10 2.76
CA TRP A 167 -27.46 15.06 2.04
C TRP A 167 -27.19 16.29 2.89
N THR A 168 -26.08 16.26 3.63
CA THR A 168 -25.78 17.29 4.64
C THR A 168 -25.24 18.57 4.03
N GLY A 169 -25.72 19.71 4.55
CA GLY A 169 -25.31 21.05 4.11
C GLY A 169 -25.85 21.48 2.73
N CYS A 170 -26.68 20.66 2.08
CA CYS A 170 -27.26 20.97 0.77
C CYS A 170 -28.43 21.95 0.88
N THR A 171 -28.43 22.98 0.03
CA THR A 171 -29.57 23.87 -0.11
C THR A 171 -30.74 23.14 -0.77
N ALA A 172 -31.94 23.74 -0.76
CA ALA A 172 -33.10 23.17 -1.46
C ALA A 172 -32.84 23.00 -2.96
N ALA A 173 -32.13 23.96 -3.58
CA ALA A 173 -31.75 23.89 -4.99
C ALA A 173 -30.76 22.74 -5.26
N ASP A 174 -29.70 22.63 -4.43
CA ASP A 174 -28.69 21.58 -4.57
C ASP A 174 -29.31 20.19 -4.37
N SER A 175 -30.17 20.06 -3.37
CA SER A 175 -30.90 18.82 -3.08
C SER A 175 -31.79 18.43 -4.26
N ALA A 176 -32.49 19.38 -4.86
CA ALA A 176 -33.33 19.09 -6.02
C ALA A 176 -32.49 18.70 -7.26
N LEU A 177 -31.32 19.32 -7.46
CA LEU A 177 -30.37 18.93 -8.50
C LEU A 177 -29.83 17.51 -8.31
N ILE A 178 -29.46 17.15 -7.08
CA ILE A 178 -28.99 15.82 -6.71
C ILE A 178 -30.11 14.80 -6.91
N GLY A 179 -31.33 15.10 -6.45
CA GLY A 179 -32.50 14.23 -6.62
C GLY A 179 -32.86 13.94 -8.08
N ARG A 180 -32.57 14.87 -8.99
CA ARG A 180 -32.71 14.69 -10.45
C ARG A 180 -31.51 14.06 -11.14
N SER A 181 -30.46 13.70 -10.41
CA SER A 181 -29.31 12.98 -10.99
C SER A 181 -29.68 11.51 -11.15
N GLY A 182 -29.68 11.02 -12.39
CA GLY A 182 -30.02 9.62 -12.66
C GLY A 182 -28.86 8.71 -12.26
N PRO A 183 -29.03 7.77 -11.30
CA PRO A 183 -27.99 6.79 -11.04
C PRO A 183 -27.78 5.91 -12.28
N PRO A 184 -26.58 5.29 -12.45
CA PRO A 184 -26.37 4.37 -13.55
C PRO A 184 -27.35 3.18 -13.45
N PRO A 185 -27.81 2.60 -14.57
CA PRO A 185 -28.84 1.56 -14.58
C PRO A 185 -28.51 0.32 -13.73
N THR A 186 -27.23 0.09 -13.44
CA THR A 186 -26.70 -1.07 -12.73
C THR A 186 -26.37 -0.80 -11.26
N ALA A 187 -26.45 0.46 -10.79
CA ALA A 187 -26.16 0.81 -9.41
C ALA A 187 -27.40 0.79 -8.53
N SER A 188 -27.19 0.68 -7.21
CA SER A 188 -28.25 0.96 -6.25
C SER A 188 -28.78 2.38 -6.46
N ALA A 189 -30.07 2.62 -6.20
CA ALA A 189 -30.64 3.97 -6.27
C ALA A 189 -30.13 4.91 -5.16
N ALA A 190 -29.18 4.46 -4.33
CA ALA A 190 -28.57 5.26 -3.29
C ALA A 190 -27.76 6.41 -3.90
N ARG A 191 -27.84 7.56 -3.25
CA ARG A 191 -27.13 8.78 -3.63
C ARG A 191 -26.52 9.36 -2.37
N TYR A 192 -25.23 9.59 -2.41
CA TYR A 192 -24.50 10.22 -1.33
C TYR A 192 -23.99 11.55 -1.82
N ALA A 193 -24.28 12.59 -1.06
CA ALA A 193 -23.85 13.92 -1.37
C ALA A 193 -23.62 14.73 -0.10
N ALA A 194 -22.66 15.64 -0.18
CA ALA A 194 -22.42 16.65 0.83
C ALA A 194 -22.21 17.97 0.11
N CYS A 195 -22.82 19.04 0.64
CA CYS A 195 -22.74 20.36 0.02
C CYS A 195 -22.30 21.43 1.01
N ASP A 196 -21.74 22.51 0.47
CA ASP A 196 -21.44 23.73 1.21
C ASP A 196 -21.25 24.91 0.24
N GLY A 197 -22.16 25.88 0.24
CA GLY A 197 -22.06 27.13 -0.51
C GLY A 197 -21.70 26.96 -2.00
N GLY A 198 -22.47 26.12 -2.72
CA GLY A 198 -22.28 25.81 -4.14
C GLY A 198 -21.26 24.70 -4.44
N PHE A 199 -20.50 24.24 -3.44
CA PHE A 199 -19.66 23.05 -3.55
C PHE A 199 -20.53 21.82 -3.30
N ILE A 200 -20.39 20.82 -4.16
CA ILE A 200 -21.15 19.58 -4.11
C ILE A 200 -20.18 18.43 -4.35
N ILE A 201 -20.21 17.44 -3.47
CA ILE A 201 -19.67 16.10 -3.78
C ILE A 201 -20.85 15.20 -4.07
N TYR A 202 -20.74 14.40 -5.12
CA TYR A 202 -21.76 13.43 -5.47
C TYR A 202 -21.11 12.09 -5.80
N THR A 203 -21.63 11.03 -5.20
CA THR A 203 -21.26 9.65 -5.50
C THR A 203 -22.44 8.71 -5.31
N VAL A 204 -22.45 7.63 -6.08
CA VAL A 204 -23.44 6.54 -5.93
C VAL A 204 -23.00 5.51 -4.89
N ASP A 205 -21.70 5.45 -4.59
CA ASP A 205 -21.12 4.53 -3.61
C ASP A 205 -19.77 5.09 -3.08
N PRO A 206 -19.67 5.51 -1.81
CA PRO A 206 -18.43 6.04 -1.24
C PRO A 206 -17.27 5.04 -1.18
N VAL A 207 -17.56 3.74 -1.27
CA VAL A 207 -16.58 2.65 -1.21
C VAL A 207 -16.15 2.24 -2.62
N VAL A 208 -17.07 2.23 -3.57
CA VAL A 208 -16.80 1.82 -4.96
C VAL A 208 -16.56 3.04 -5.84
N THR A 209 -15.31 3.26 -6.21
CA THR A 209 -14.89 4.34 -7.13
C THR A 209 -15.36 5.74 -6.71
N PRO A 210 -15.12 6.18 -5.46
CA PRO A 210 -15.52 7.50 -5.03
C PRO A 210 -14.84 8.61 -5.85
N PRO A 211 -15.41 9.83 -5.86
CA PRO A 211 -14.75 11.02 -6.40
C PRO A 211 -13.35 11.15 -5.79
N ASN A 212 -12.36 11.47 -6.63
CA ASN A 212 -10.97 11.50 -6.20
C ASN A 212 -10.12 12.52 -6.99
N LEU A 213 -9.71 13.60 -6.33
CA LEU A 213 -8.81 14.64 -6.85
C LEU A 213 -7.38 14.13 -7.11
N ALA A 214 -6.99 13.00 -6.52
CA ALA A 214 -5.74 12.32 -6.86
C ALA A 214 -5.82 11.61 -8.23
N ALA A 215 -7.03 11.42 -8.77
CA ALA A 215 -7.28 10.53 -9.90
C ALA A 215 -8.48 10.99 -10.77
N VAL A 216 -8.49 12.28 -11.15
CA VAL A 216 -9.53 12.91 -11.98
C VAL A 216 -9.44 12.38 -13.41
N GLN A 217 -10.55 11.91 -13.98
CA GLN A 217 -10.60 11.39 -15.35
C GLN A 217 -11.41 12.26 -16.31
N GLU A 218 -12.34 13.06 -15.78
CA GLU A 218 -13.20 13.95 -16.55
C GLU A 218 -13.20 15.34 -15.92
N ILE A 219 -13.07 16.36 -16.76
CA ILE A 219 -13.44 17.74 -16.40
C ILE A 219 -14.63 18.16 -17.25
N ALA A 220 -15.62 18.78 -16.64
CA ALA A 220 -16.76 19.36 -17.36
C ALA A 220 -17.05 20.76 -16.85
N ALA A 221 -17.56 21.61 -17.72
CA ALA A 221 -18.03 22.94 -17.34
C ALA A 221 -19.23 23.33 -18.20
N GLY A 222 -20.11 24.18 -17.66
CA GLY A 222 -21.22 24.68 -18.44
C GLY A 222 -22.30 25.41 -17.64
N ILE A 223 -23.53 25.33 -18.15
CA ILE A 223 -24.71 26.02 -17.64
C ILE A 223 -25.47 25.09 -16.70
N LEU A 224 -25.76 25.56 -15.50
CA LEU A 224 -26.61 24.89 -14.52
C LEU A 224 -27.86 25.73 -14.27
N ARG A 225 -29.06 25.15 -14.47
CA ARG A 225 -30.32 25.83 -14.16
C ARG A 225 -30.82 25.43 -12.78
N VAL A 226 -30.78 26.31 -11.79
CA VAL A 226 -31.06 25.99 -10.38
C VAL A 226 -32.50 26.27 -9.93
N ASP A 227 -33.28 27.03 -10.72
CA ASP A 227 -34.65 27.50 -10.41
C ASP A 227 -34.71 28.29 -9.09
N SER A 228 -34.26 29.54 -9.14
CA SER A 228 -34.06 30.38 -7.95
C SER A 228 -35.36 30.96 -7.39
N LEU A 229 -36.49 30.83 -8.11
CA LEU A 229 -37.80 31.45 -7.83
C LEU A 229 -37.77 32.97 -7.55
N GLY A 230 -36.63 33.65 -7.74
CA GLY A 230 -36.38 35.02 -7.26
C GLY A 230 -35.70 35.96 -8.25
N GLY A 231 -35.38 35.49 -9.46
CA GLY A 231 -34.74 36.32 -10.49
C GLY A 231 -35.69 37.32 -11.15
N THR A 232 -35.22 38.55 -11.39
CA THR A 232 -35.97 39.61 -12.09
C THR A 232 -36.04 39.42 -13.61
N ASN A 233 -35.33 38.41 -14.15
CA ASN A 233 -35.24 38.15 -15.59
C ASN A 233 -34.99 36.65 -15.87
N PRO A 234 -35.94 35.75 -15.57
CA PRO A 234 -35.76 34.31 -15.73
C PRO A 234 -35.67 33.90 -17.22
N PRO A 235 -35.00 32.77 -17.54
CA PRO A 235 -35.02 32.19 -18.88
C PRO A 235 -36.44 31.86 -19.35
N MET A 236 -36.81 32.32 -20.55
CA MET A 236 -38.09 32.02 -21.18
C MET A 236 -38.00 30.83 -22.15
N ALA A 237 -39.14 30.22 -22.47
CA ALA A 237 -39.20 29.18 -23.49
C ALA A 237 -38.77 29.74 -24.86
N GLY A 238 -37.93 29.01 -25.59
CA GLY A 238 -37.32 29.47 -26.84
C GLY A 238 -36.12 30.41 -26.69
N ASP A 239 -35.71 30.79 -25.47
CA ASP A 239 -34.46 31.52 -25.27
C ASP A 239 -33.26 30.61 -25.57
N THR A 240 -32.27 31.15 -26.29
CA THR A 240 -30.93 30.56 -26.37
C THR A 240 -30.08 31.13 -25.24
N LEU A 241 -29.74 30.27 -24.28
CA LEU A 241 -28.89 30.57 -23.15
C LEU A 241 -27.44 30.48 -23.58
N GLU A 242 -26.63 31.44 -23.17
CA GLU A 242 -25.25 31.58 -23.65
C GLU A 242 -24.29 31.82 -22.50
N LEU A 243 -23.24 31.01 -22.43
CA LEU A 243 -22.17 31.07 -21.44
C LEU A 243 -20.82 31.04 -22.13
N TRP A 244 -19.93 31.95 -21.76
CA TRP A 244 -18.54 31.93 -22.19
C TRP A 244 -17.67 31.54 -21.01
N ILE A 245 -16.71 30.64 -21.23
CA ILE A 245 -15.79 30.10 -20.23
C ILE A 245 -14.38 30.23 -20.77
N ASP A 246 -13.47 30.73 -19.94
CA ASP A 246 -12.07 30.95 -20.30
C ASP A 246 -11.12 30.52 -19.19
N ASP A 247 -9.89 30.22 -19.59
CA ASP A 247 -8.71 29.99 -18.74
C ASP A 247 -8.98 29.10 -17.51
N ILE A 248 -9.56 27.91 -17.75
CA ILE A 248 -9.70 26.88 -16.73
C ILE A 248 -8.32 26.34 -16.38
N ARG A 249 -7.81 26.71 -15.22
CA ARG A 249 -6.44 26.38 -14.80
C ARG A 249 -6.37 25.94 -13.35
N LEU A 250 -5.35 25.16 -13.04
CA LEU A 250 -4.96 24.87 -11.67
C LEU A 250 -4.04 25.99 -11.17
N ALA A 251 -4.29 26.49 -9.96
CA ALA A 251 -3.55 27.59 -9.38
C ALA A 251 -3.17 27.31 -7.93
N ASP A 252 -2.27 28.16 -7.41
CA ASP A 252 -1.72 28.05 -6.05
C ASP A 252 -1.10 26.67 -5.80
N VAL A 253 0.10 26.45 -6.35
CA VAL A 253 0.86 25.21 -6.16
C VAL A 253 1.04 24.93 -4.65
N GLU A 254 0.97 23.67 -4.24
CA GLU A 254 1.18 23.26 -2.85
C GLU A 254 2.65 23.48 -2.41
N GLN A 255 2.87 24.55 -1.64
CA GLN A 255 4.17 25.00 -1.14
C GLN A 255 4.41 24.64 0.34
N ARG A 256 3.58 23.79 0.97
CA ARG A 256 3.84 23.34 2.36
C ARG A 256 5.24 22.72 2.48
N PRO A 257 6.10 23.25 3.38
CA PRO A 257 7.43 22.69 3.60
C PRO A 257 7.31 21.32 4.25
N GLY A 258 8.18 20.39 3.85
CA GLY A 258 8.35 19.10 4.51
C GLY A 258 9.75 18.96 5.08
N PHE A 259 9.89 18.19 6.16
CA PHE A 259 11.17 17.93 6.80
C PHE A 259 11.52 16.43 6.72
N ALA A 260 12.81 16.15 6.68
CA ALA A 260 13.34 14.81 6.87
C ALA A 260 14.56 14.89 7.81
N GLY A 261 14.64 13.96 8.74
CA GLY A 261 15.69 13.88 9.73
C GLY A 261 16.22 12.46 9.87
N TYR A 262 17.52 12.35 10.08
CA TYR A 262 18.20 11.09 10.38
C TYR A 262 19.12 11.31 11.59
N VAL A 263 19.06 10.38 12.54
CA VAL A 263 19.94 10.35 13.71
C VAL A 263 20.54 8.96 13.80
N GLY A 264 21.87 8.90 13.76
CA GLY A 264 22.64 7.68 13.95
C GLY A 264 23.60 7.82 15.12
N ALA A 265 23.64 6.83 16.01
CA ALA A 265 24.58 6.76 17.12
C ALA A 265 25.20 5.37 17.19
N THR A 266 26.51 5.31 17.41
CA THR A 266 27.25 4.06 17.65
C THR A 266 28.05 4.20 18.93
N PHE A 267 27.82 3.29 19.87
CA PHE A 267 28.53 3.19 21.12
C PHE A 267 29.31 1.88 21.15
N THR A 268 30.59 1.95 21.50
CA THR A 268 31.46 0.77 21.62
C THR A 268 31.99 0.71 23.05
N ALA A 269 31.77 -0.41 23.72
CA ALA A 269 32.21 -0.66 25.10
C ALA A 269 33.48 -1.54 25.08
N GLY A 270 34.57 -1.04 24.47
CA GLY A 270 35.82 -1.78 24.28
C GLY A 270 35.59 -3.16 23.65
N ASP A 271 36.09 -4.21 24.30
CA ASP A 271 35.91 -5.60 23.86
C ASP A 271 34.60 -6.24 24.32
N ALA A 272 33.77 -5.56 25.12
CA ALA A 272 32.59 -6.14 25.74
C ALA A 272 31.34 -6.07 24.85
N GLY A 273 31.24 -5.08 23.96
CA GLY A 273 30.08 -4.96 23.08
C GLY A 273 29.97 -3.66 22.30
N SER A 274 28.92 -3.58 21.49
CA SER A 274 28.56 -2.40 20.72
C SER A 274 27.05 -2.22 20.65
N ILE A 275 26.60 -0.97 20.62
CA ILE A 275 25.21 -0.56 20.42
C ILE A 275 25.20 0.35 19.19
N ARG A 276 24.36 0.04 18.20
CA ARG A 276 24.07 0.89 17.05
C ARG A 276 22.60 1.26 17.08
N LEU A 277 22.31 2.54 16.96
CA LEU A 277 20.97 3.11 16.91
C LEU A 277 20.87 3.98 15.67
N SER A 278 19.87 3.75 14.84
CA SER A 278 19.48 4.58 13.71
C SER A 278 18.00 4.90 13.82
N ALA A 279 17.65 6.18 13.70
CA ALA A 279 16.28 6.64 13.65
C ALA A 279 16.12 7.62 12.49
N ALA A 280 15.07 7.47 11.70
CA ALA A 280 14.76 8.35 10.60
C ALA A 280 13.29 8.76 10.65
N ARG A 281 13.02 10.01 10.28
CA ARG A 281 11.67 10.53 10.09
C ARG A 281 11.61 11.30 8.79
N ARG A 282 10.56 11.07 8.01
CA ARG A 282 10.24 11.83 6.80
C ARG A 282 8.78 12.27 6.89
N ASP A 283 8.54 13.57 6.72
CA ASP A 283 7.20 14.14 6.73
C ASP A 283 6.47 13.95 5.39
N PRO A 284 5.12 14.07 5.36
CA PRO A 284 4.30 13.76 4.17
C PRO A 284 4.61 14.63 2.95
N PHE A 285 5.06 15.87 3.18
CA PHE A 285 5.33 16.87 2.13
C PHE A 285 6.80 16.89 1.68
N PHE A 286 7.69 16.14 2.36
CA PHE A 286 9.11 16.11 2.03
C PHE A 286 9.34 15.39 0.69
N ARG A 287 10.05 16.07 -0.22
CA ARG A 287 10.34 15.59 -1.57
C ARG A 287 11.66 16.17 -2.07
N GLN A 288 12.36 15.42 -2.92
CA GLN A 288 13.49 15.94 -3.69
C GLN A 288 13.01 16.75 -4.91
N LEU A 289 13.89 17.51 -5.56
CA LEU A 289 13.56 18.42 -6.68
C LEU A 289 12.78 17.76 -7.83
N ALA A 290 13.03 16.47 -8.10
CA ALA A 290 12.36 15.71 -9.16
C ALA A 290 11.27 14.75 -8.65
N GLU A 291 11.02 14.73 -7.33
CA GLU A 291 10.10 13.78 -6.70
C GLU A 291 8.75 14.44 -6.42
N ARG A 292 7.66 13.68 -6.58
CA ARG A 292 6.34 14.10 -6.13
C ARG A 292 6.18 13.83 -4.63
N PRO A 293 5.41 14.64 -3.90
CA PRO A 293 5.13 14.36 -2.49
C PRO A 293 4.43 13.00 -2.36
N SER A 294 4.90 12.19 -1.40
CA SER A 294 4.31 10.87 -1.11
C SER A 294 3.02 10.98 -0.30
N PHE A 295 2.80 12.11 0.39
CA PHE A 295 1.72 12.31 1.36
C PHE A 295 1.69 11.28 2.50
N LEU A 296 2.85 10.67 2.78
CA LEU A 296 3.02 9.64 3.79
C LEU A 296 4.13 10.09 4.73
N ALA A 297 3.80 10.29 6.01
CA ALA A 297 4.82 10.37 7.04
C ALA A 297 5.36 8.96 7.34
N THR A 298 6.67 8.83 7.40
CA THR A 298 7.33 7.57 7.71
C THR A 298 8.32 7.75 8.85
N ASP A 299 8.19 6.91 9.88
CA ASP A 299 9.12 6.81 10.99
C ASP A 299 9.79 5.44 10.97
N GLU A 300 11.12 5.43 11.02
CA GLU A 300 11.94 4.21 11.04
C GLU A 300 12.87 4.24 12.26
N LEU A 301 12.99 3.10 12.92
CA LEU A 301 13.87 2.89 14.06
C LEU A 301 14.56 1.54 13.91
N GLU A 302 15.88 1.55 14.01
CA GLU A 302 16.71 0.35 14.04
C GLU A 302 17.67 0.45 15.24
N LEU A 303 17.67 -0.60 16.05
CA LEU A 303 18.55 -0.78 17.19
C LEU A 303 19.23 -2.14 17.04
N SER A 304 20.56 -2.15 17.03
CA SER A 304 21.36 -3.37 16.96
C SER A 304 22.39 -3.36 18.07
N THR A 305 22.32 -4.34 18.96
CA THR A 305 23.24 -4.47 20.08
C THR A 305 23.94 -5.82 20.02
N THR A 306 25.23 -5.83 20.31
CA THR A 306 26.05 -7.04 20.39
C THR A 306 26.83 -7.00 21.68
N TRP A 307 26.70 -8.02 22.51
CA TRP A 307 27.34 -8.15 23.81
C TRP A 307 28.08 -9.47 23.91
N ARG A 308 29.29 -9.42 24.43
CA ARG A 308 30.10 -10.60 24.75
C ARG A 308 29.94 -10.90 26.22
N LEU A 309 28.96 -11.74 26.56
CA LEU A 309 28.57 -11.98 27.94
C LEU A 309 29.72 -12.57 28.77
N GLU A 310 30.66 -13.28 28.13
CA GLU A 310 31.85 -13.82 28.80
C GLU A 310 32.78 -12.74 29.36
N ARG A 311 32.76 -11.54 28.79
CA ARG A 311 33.60 -10.41 29.24
C ARG A 311 32.99 -9.63 30.40
N LEU A 312 31.71 -9.87 30.70
CA LEU A 312 30.98 -9.24 31.81
C LEU A 312 30.99 -10.09 33.08
N LEU A 313 31.41 -11.36 32.97
CA LEU A 313 31.52 -12.26 34.11
C LEU A 313 32.83 -12.01 34.89
N PRO A 314 32.81 -12.10 36.23
CA PRO A 314 33.99 -11.83 37.06
C PRO A 314 35.10 -12.88 36.94
N TRP A 315 34.81 -14.04 36.34
CA TRP A 315 35.75 -15.14 36.14
C TRP A 315 35.92 -15.49 34.67
N ARG A 316 37.10 -15.99 34.31
CA ARG A 316 37.37 -16.50 32.95
C ARG A 316 36.73 -17.88 32.80
N THR A 317 35.63 -17.96 32.06
CA THR A 317 34.89 -19.22 31.83
C THR A 317 35.45 -20.07 30.68
N GLY A 318 36.31 -19.50 29.82
CA GLY A 318 36.74 -20.17 28.58
C GLY A 318 35.63 -20.31 27.54
N LEU A 319 34.46 -19.69 27.75
CA LEU A 319 33.32 -19.69 26.84
C LEU A 319 33.29 -18.43 25.97
N ALA A 320 32.80 -18.55 24.74
CA ALA A 320 32.37 -17.44 23.92
C ALA A 320 30.84 -17.38 23.94
N LEU A 321 30.29 -16.27 24.43
CA LEU A 321 28.86 -16.05 24.64
C LEU A 321 28.38 -14.76 23.97
N PRO A 322 28.42 -14.66 22.61
CA PRO A 322 27.88 -13.49 21.93
C PRO A 322 26.35 -13.48 21.98
N LEU A 323 25.80 -12.41 22.54
CA LEU A 323 24.39 -12.05 22.52
C LEU A 323 24.18 -10.90 21.53
N THR A 324 23.34 -11.10 20.53
CA THR A 324 22.91 -10.06 19.61
C THR A 324 21.42 -9.80 19.78
N VAL A 325 21.04 -8.54 19.96
CA VAL A 325 19.63 -8.12 19.97
C VAL A 325 19.44 -7.07 18.90
N THR A 326 18.62 -7.39 17.90
CA THR A 326 18.20 -6.45 16.87
C THR A 326 16.71 -6.14 17.02
N TYR A 327 16.37 -4.86 16.94
CA TYR A 327 15.01 -4.37 16.94
C TYR A 327 14.85 -3.39 15.78
N THR A 328 13.96 -3.70 14.86
CA THR A 328 13.58 -2.79 13.77
C THR A 328 12.11 -2.49 13.88
N ALA A 329 11.73 -1.23 13.67
CA ALA A 329 10.35 -0.79 13.67
C ALA A 329 10.14 0.26 12.57
N ALA A 330 8.98 0.19 11.95
CA ALA A 330 8.55 1.14 10.94
C ALA A 330 7.09 1.52 11.18
N ARG A 331 6.77 2.79 11.01
CA ARG A 331 5.41 3.32 11.09
C ARG A 331 5.16 4.22 9.89
N SER A 332 3.96 4.12 9.34
CA SER A 332 3.48 5.04 8.32
C SER A 332 2.20 5.74 8.80
N ASP A 333 2.18 7.05 8.66
CA ASP A 333 1.03 7.89 8.97
C ASP A 333 0.63 8.69 7.71
N PRO A 334 -0.45 8.29 7.00
CA PRO A 334 -0.86 8.94 5.75
C PRO A 334 -1.56 10.29 6.03
N GLU A 335 -1.07 11.37 5.42
CA GLU A 335 -1.82 12.65 5.35
C GLU A 335 -3.10 12.46 4.53
N PHE A 336 -2.97 11.76 3.40
CA PHE A 336 -4.08 11.30 2.57
C PHE A 336 -4.04 9.78 2.45
N LEU A 337 -5.19 9.12 2.45
CA LEU A 337 -5.26 7.69 2.20
C LEU A 337 -4.60 7.34 0.85
N SER A 338 -4.03 6.14 0.76
CA SER A 338 -3.28 5.72 -0.42
C SER A 338 -4.13 5.83 -1.68
N ARG A 339 -3.62 6.57 -2.68
CA ARG A 339 -4.28 6.87 -3.96
C ARG A 339 -5.66 7.53 -3.80
N SER A 340 -5.88 8.27 -2.73
CA SER A 340 -7.11 9.01 -2.47
C SER A 340 -6.78 10.44 -2.03
N ASP A 341 -7.77 11.30 -2.14
CA ASP A 341 -7.80 12.66 -1.64
C ASP A 341 -8.51 12.78 -0.27
N LEU A 342 -8.90 11.65 0.33
CA LEU A 342 -9.45 11.61 1.67
C LEU A 342 -8.33 11.72 2.71
N GLN A 343 -8.41 12.75 3.56
CA GLN A 343 -7.43 12.98 4.61
C GLN A 343 -7.49 11.89 5.68
N GLY A 344 -6.33 11.32 6.02
CA GLY A 344 -6.25 10.25 7.02
C GLY A 344 -6.73 10.69 8.39
N GLY A 345 -6.38 11.92 8.79
CA GLY A 345 -6.82 12.52 10.06
C GLY A 345 -8.30 12.90 10.13
N ALA A 346 -9.04 12.82 9.01
CA ALA A 346 -10.47 13.08 9.00
C ALA A 346 -11.31 11.83 9.31
N ILE A 347 -10.69 10.65 9.30
CA ILE A 347 -11.34 9.41 9.72
C ILE A 347 -10.97 9.14 11.17
N ASP A 348 -11.98 9.14 12.04
CA ASP A 348 -11.78 8.84 13.45
C ASP A 348 -11.19 7.44 13.64
N ALA A 349 -10.17 7.39 14.49
CA ALA A 349 -9.46 6.17 14.86
C ALA A 349 -8.94 5.33 13.66
N LEU A 350 -8.47 5.96 12.59
CA LEU A 350 -7.87 5.27 11.44
C LEU A 350 -6.73 4.32 11.85
N ARG A 351 -6.78 3.08 11.35
CA ARG A 351 -5.74 2.08 11.59
C ARG A 351 -4.52 2.36 10.70
N THR A 352 -3.55 3.08 11.25
CA THR A 352 -2.31 3.43 10.54
C THR A 352 -1.32 2.26 10.47
N PRO A 353 -0.66 2.01 9.32
CA PRO A 353 0.30 0.92 9.20
C PRO A 353 1.49 1.07 10.15
N LYS A 354 1.85 -0.02 10.83
CA LYS A 354 3.07 -0.08 11.66
C LYS A 354 3.52 -1.53 11.82
N GLY A 355 4.81 -1.72 11.97
CA GLY A 355 5.36 -3.04 12.24
C GLY A 355 6.67 -2.95 12.98
N GLY A 356 7.10 -4.08 13.51
CA GLY A 356 8.43 -4.20 14.06
C GLY A 356 8.83 -5.64 14.28
N THR A 357 10.13 -5.89 14.16
CA THR A 357 10.74 -7.19 14.39
C THR A 357 11.79 -7.08 15.48
N THR A 358 11.79 -8.06 16.38
CA THR A 358 12.80 -8.21 17.43
C THR A 358 13.43 -9.58 17.25
N THR A 359 14.75 -9.61 17.09
CA THR A 359 15.52 -10.85 17.05
C THR A 359 16.54 -10.83 18.18
N VAL A 360 16.50 -11.86 19.01
CA VAL A 360 17.46 -12.08 20.09
C VAL A 360 18.20 -13.37 19.77
N ALA A 361 19.50 -13.29 19.52
CA ALA A 361 20.34 -14.43 19.20
C ALA A 361 21.46 -14.56 20.24
N LEU A 362 21.50 -15.69 20.94
CA LEU A 362 22.58 -16.07 21.84
C LEU A 362 23.28 -17.30 21.27
N GLN A 363 24.60 -17.28 21.24
CA GLN A 363 25.39 -18.46 20.92
C GLN A 363 26.31 -18.80 22.09
N ALA A 364 26.61 -20.08 22.24
CA ALA A 364 27.56 -20.55 23.24
C ALA A 364 28.46 -21.62 22.64
N ARG A 365 29.77 -21.46 22.83
CA ARG A 365 30.80 -22.45 22.49
C ARG A 365 32.00 -22.27 23.38
N LEU A 366 32.81 -23.32 23.53
CA LEU A 366 34.12 -23.17 24.17
C LEU A 366 35.06 -22.39 23.23
N ALA A 367 35.71 -21.36 23.78
CA ALA A 367 36.78 -20.60 23.14
C ALA A 367 38.15 -21.19 23.46
N SER A 368 38.29 -21.81 24.64
CA SER A 368 39.48 -22.53 25.08
C SER A 368 39.09 -23.98 25.37
N PRO A 369 39.73 -24.98 24.75
CA PRO A 369 39.45 -26.39 25.02
C PRO A 369 39.67 -26.73 26.50
N VAL A 370 38.80 -27.59 27.04
CA VAL A 370 38.99 -28.18 28.37
C VAL A 370 40.10 -29.22 28.31
N GLU A 371 40.86 -29.34 29.40
CA GLU A 371 41.90 -30.35 29.58
C GLU A 371 41.39 -31.79 29.34
N PRO A 372 42.29 -32.73 28.98
CA PRO A 372 41.93 -34.11 28.68
C PRO A 372 41.15 -34.76 29.83
N SER A 373 39.85 -34.93 29.62
CA SER A 373 38.90 -35.56 30.52
C SER A 373 37.90 -36.35 29.69
N TRP A 374 37.13 -37.25 30.31
CA TRP A 374 36.22 -38.14 29.59
C TRP A 374 35.15 -37.39 28.76
N PHE A 375 34.81 -36.15 29.15
CA PHE A 375 33.82 -35.32 28.46
C PHE A 375 34.44 -34.27 27.51
N ALA A 376 35.77 -34.08 27.53
CA ALA A 376 36.44 -33.09 26.69
C ALA A 376 36.12 -33.23 25.19
N PRO A 377 36.09 -34.44 24.58
CA PRO A 377 35.72 -34.61 23.18
C PRO A 377 34.29 -34.15 22.87
N ILE A 378 33.38 -34.22 23.85
CA ILE A 378 31.98 -33.82 23.70
C ILE A 378 31.90 -32.29 23.75
N VAL A 379 32.38 -31.68 24.84
CA VAL A 379 32.18 -30.26 25.10
C VAL A 379 33.01 -29.37 24.17
N ASN A 380 34.24 -29.77 23.83
CA ASN A 380 35.14 -28.94 23.00
C ASN A 380 34.64 -28.77 21.56
N ASN A 381 33.74 -29.65 21.11
CA ASN A 381 33.19 -29.66 19.76
C ASN A 381 31.70 -29.29 19.73
N LEU A 382 31.14 -28.85 20.86
CA LEU A 382 29.73 -28.49 21.00
C LEU A 382 29.53 -26.97 20.87
N GLY A 383 28.67 -26.58 19.95
CA GLY A 383 28.09 -25.25 19.82
C GLY A 383 26.59 -25.28 20.12
N LEU A 384 26.12 -24.27 20.83
CA LEU A 384 24.70 -24.06 21.11
C LEU A 384 24.27 -22.73 20.51
N SER A 385 23.06 -22.67 19.98
CA SER A 385 22.44 -21.44 19.53
C SER A 385 21.00 -21.34 20.04
N LEU A 386 20.59 -20.14 20.39
CA LEU A 386 19.26 -19.80 20.83
C LEU A 386 18.85 -18.53 20.10
N THR A 387 17.84 -18.61 19.25
CA THR A 387 17.30 -17.46 18.52
C THR A 387 15.83 -17.31 18.85
N TRP A 388 15.45 -16.18 19.40
CA TRP A 388 14.05 -15.79 19.56
C TRP A 388 13.71 -14.69 18.56
N ASN A 389 12.61 -14.85 17.85
CA ASN A 389 12.12 -13.91 16.86
C ASN A 389 10.70 -13.48 17.23
N GLY A 390 10.45 -12.19 17.37
CA GLY A 390 9.11 -11.63 17.56
C GLY A 390 8.81 -10.63 16.46
N ALA A 391 7.65 -10.72 15.83
CA ALA A 391 7.22 -9.74 14.84
C ALA A 391 5.79 -9.27 15.12
N THR A 392 5.55 -8.01 14.83
CA THR A 392 4.22 -7.40 14.81
C THR A 392 4.05 -6.67 13.49
N ALA A 393 2.85 -6.74 12.93
CA ALA A 393 2.53 -6.05 11.69
C ALA A 393 1.07 -5.60 11.74
N ARG A 394 0.82 -4.36 11.37
CA ARG A 394 -0.49 -3.75 11.27
C ARG A 394 -0.57 -2.99 9.95
N SER A 395 -1.65 -3.21 9.21
CA SER A 395 -2.05 -2.43 8.04
C SER A 395 -3.41 -1.79 8.31
N ALA A 396 -4.02 -1.15 7.30
CA ALA A 396 -5.38 -0.63 7.43
C ALA A 396 -6.41 -1.74 7.74
N TYR A 397 -6.23 -2.94 7.19
CA TYR A 397 -7.21 -4.03 7.25
C TYR A 397 -6.74 -5.27 8.01
N GLN A 398 -5.50 -5.28 8.52
CA GLN A 398 -4.95 -6.46 9.19
C GLN A 398 -4.13 -6.06 10.41
N ASN A 399 -4.14 -6.94 11.40
CA ASN A 399 -3.25 -6.86 12.56
C ASN A 399 -2.73 -8.25 12.89
N GLY A 400 -1.43 -8.40 13.05
CA GLY A 400 -0.82 -9.70 13.27
C GLY A 400 0.38 -9.63 14.20
N ARG A 401 0.61 -10.75 14.87
CA ARG A 401 1.76 -10.96 15.73
C ARG A 401 2.26 -12.38 15.55
N THR A 402 3.57 -12.54 15.45
CA THR A 402 4.24 -13.83 15.42
C THR A 402 5.35 -13.86 16.46
N GLY A 403 5.62 -15.05 16.99
CA GLY A 403 6.71 -15.32 17.92
C GLY A 403 7.31 -16.69 17.60
N GLY A 404 8.62 -16.78 17.59
CA GLY A 404 9.38 -17.97 17.26
C GLY A 404 10.56 -18.14 18.20
N LEU A 405 10.88 -19.39 18.51
CA LEU A 405 12.06 -19.81 19.25
C LEU A 405 12.73 -20.94 18.49
N ASP A 406 13.99 -20.73 18.15
CA ASP A 406 14.87 -21.71 17.54
C ASP A 406 15.99 -22.05 18.53
N VAL A 407 16.15 -23.34 18.82
CA VAL A 407 17.21 -23.87 19.69
C VAL A 407 18.03 -24.82 18.84
N GLY A 408 19.29 -24.46 18.60
CA GLY A 408 20.23 -25.24 17.81
C GLY A 408 21.35 -25.83 18.66
N THR A 409 21.78 -27.03 18.29
CA THR A 409 22.98 -27.69 18.81
C THR A 409 23.80 -28.18 17.63
N ASP A 410 25.06 -27.76 17.51
CA ASP A 410 26.02 -28.25 16.52
C ASP A 410 27.14 -28.99 17.27
N TYR A 411 27.36 -30.24 16.90
CA TYR A 411 28.51 -31.01 17.34
C TYR A 411 29.37 -31.30 16.12
N SER A 412 30.63 -30.85 16.12
CA SER A 412 31.55 -31.02 14.99
C SER A 412 32.91 -31.51 15.45
N PHE A 413 33.11 -32.82 15.39
CA PHE A 413 34.36 -33.48 15.75
C PHE A 413 35.17 -33.83 14.49
N LEU A 414 36.36 -33.23 14.40
CA LEU A 414 37.35 -33.46 13.35
C LEU A 414 38.62 -34.01 14.03
N PRO A 415 38.78 -35.33 14.14
CA PRO A 415 39.97 -35.89 14.73
C PRO A 415 41.20 -35.53 13.88
N SER A 416 42.29 -35.16 14.57
CA SER A 416 43.62 -35.07 13.97
C SER A 416 44.07 -36.48 13.59
N ALA A 417 43.80 -36.89 12.36
CA ALA A 417 44.27 -38.18 11.85
C ALA A 417 45.74 -38.03 11.44
N ASP A 418 46.66 -38.44 12.30
CA ASP A 418 48.10 -38.48 11.97
C ASP A 418 48.42 -39.59 10.94
N GLU A 419 47.59 -40.62 10.80
CA GLU A 419 47.70 -41.58 9.68
C GLU A 419 46.34 -42.10 9.16
N PRO A 420 46.14 -42.15 7.82
CA PRO A 420 44.97 -42.80 7.20
C PRO A 420 45.06 -44.34 7.29
N GLY A 421 44.04 -45.00 7.86
CA GLY A 421 44.02 -46.47 7.89
C GLY A 421 43.10 -47.15 8.91
N GLY A 422 41.92 -46.61 9.21
CA GLY A 422 41.03 -47.22 10.21
C GLY A 422 39.55 -46.93 10.03
N TRP A 423 38.71 -47.67 10.75
CA TRP A 423 37.26 -47.47 10.82
C TRP A 423 36.83 -46.32 11.75
N VAL A 424 37.79 -45.49 12.18
CA VAL A 424 37.51 -44.30 12.98
C VAL A 424 37.01 -43.20 12.03
N PRO A 425 35.88 -42.55 12.34
CA PRO A 425 35.37 -41.48 11.49
C PRO A 425 36.35 -40.29 11.48
N THR A 426 36.65 -39.78 10.29
CA THR A 426 37.47 -38.57 10.06
C THR A 426 36.65 -37.29 10.15
N VAL A 427 35.32 -37.40 10.04
CA VAL A 427 34.39 -36.29 10.30
C VAL A 427 33.18 -36.87 11.03
N VAL A 428 32.81 -36.25 12.15
CA VAL A 428 31.52 -36.47 12.79
C VAL A 428 30.86 -35.12 12.99
N ARG A 429 29.75 -34.88 12.29
CA ARG A 429 28.93 -33.69 12.47
C ARG A 429 27.50 -34.06 12.79
N VAL A 430 26.95 -33.50 13.85
CA VAL A 430 25.54 -33.64 14.22
C VAL A 430 24.98 -32.25 14.47
N ILE A 431 23.96 -31.88 13.71
CA ILE A 431 23.23 -30.61 13.89
C ILE A 431 21.81 -30.97 14.29
N SER A 432 21.35 -30.43 15.41
CA SER A 432 19.97 -30.55 15.86
C SER A 432 19.36 -29.17 16.01
N ASN A 433 18.15 -28.96 15.50
CA ASN A 433 17.47 -27.68 15.60
C ASN A 433 15.99 -27.89 15.93
N PHE A 434 15.59 -27.44 17.12
CA PHE A 434 14.20 -27.38 17.52
C PHE A 434 13.66 -25.97 17.24
N ALA A 435 12.62 -25.88 16.42
CA ALA A 435 11.98 -24.63 16.01
C ALA A 435 10.51 -24.64 16.43
N ARG A 436 10.11 -23.70 17.28
CA ARG A 436 8.71 -23.49 17.67
C ARG A 436 8.29 -22.08 17.30
N SER A 437 7.24 -21.94 16.50
CA SER A 437 6.63 -20.64 16.24
C SER A 437 5.11 -20.68 16.36
N SER A 438 4.55 -19.54 16.72
CA SER A 438 3.12 -19.32 16.80
C SER A 438 2.82 -17.88 16.43
N GLY A 439 1.70 -17.66 15.77
CA GLY A 439 1.22 -16.32 15.47
C GLY A 439 -0.25 -16.32 15.12
N PHE A 440 -0.77 -15.11 15.01
CA PHE A 440 -2.12 -14.86 14.55
C PHE A 440 -2.15 -13.65 13.63
N ALA A 441 -3.15 -13.60 12.77
CA ALA A 441 -3.52 -12.45 11.97
C ALA A 441 -5.04 -12.26 12.06
N ASP A 442 -5.45 -11.07 12.47
CA ASP A 442 -6.83 -10.61 12.50
C ASP A 442 -7.06 -9.75 11.26
N ALA A 443 -8.07 -10.12 10.46
CA ALA A 443 -8.50 -9.35 9.29
C ALA A 443 -9.79 -8.58 9.63
N PHE A 444 -9.86 -7.34 9.16
CA PHE A 444 -10.90 -6.36 9.44
C PHE A 444 -11.58 -5.93 8.14
N VAL A 445 -12.87 -5.62 8.19
CA VAL A 445 -13.59 -5.09 7.04
C VAL A 445 -13.37 -3.59 6.93
N ARG A 446 -13.32 -2.89 8.08
CA ARG A 446 -13.20 -1.43 8.13
C ARG A 446 -11.75 -1.02 8.43
N PRO A 447 -11.28 0.11 7.87
CA PRO A 447 -9.95 0.62 8.15
C PRO A 447 -9.84 1.32 9.50
N THR A 448 -10.91 1.42 10.29
CA THR A 448 -10.96 2.11 11.60
C THR A 448 -10.79 1.16 12.77
N LEU A 449 -10.43 1.71 13.94
CA LEU A 449 -10.23 0.98 15.19
C LEU A 449 -11.51 0.92 16.07
N GLU A 450 -12.58 1.62 15.71
CA GLU A 450 -13.79 1.72 16.54
C GLU A 450 -14.64 0.44 16.56
N GLY A 451 -15.22 0.20 17.74
CA GLY A 451 -15.59 -1.12 18.25
C GLY A 451 -16.95 -1.64 17.82
N GLU A 452 -17.05 -2.09 16.57
CA GLU A 452 -18.00 -3.13 16.11
C GLU A 452 -17.44 -4.00 14.97
N ASP A 453 -16.18 -3.80 14.53
CA ASP A 453 -15.64 -4.57 13.42
C ASP A 453 -15.32 -6.02 13.84
N GLU A 454 -16.11 -6.97 13.35
CA GLU A 454 -15.90 -8.40 13.56
C GLU A 454 -14.62 -8.85 12.84
N SER A 455 -13.54 -9.05 13.61
CA SER A 455 -12.29 -9.51 13.04
C SER A 455 -12.32 -11.01 12.75
N ARG A 456 -11.84 -11.43 11.57
CA ARG A 456 -11.58 -12.85 11.28
C ARG A 456 -10.14 -13.20 11.66
N ARG A 457 -9.98 -14.02 12.69
CA ARG A 457 -8.67 -14.51 13.14
C ARG A 457 -8.22 -15.75 12.37
N THR A 458 -6.98 -15.71 11.88
CA THR A 458 -6.24 -16.87 11.36
C THR A 458 -5.06 -17.14 12.28
N ASN A 459 -4.88 -18.38 12.72
CA ASN A 459 -3.74 -18.78 13.56
C ASN A 459 -2.72 -19.58 12.73
N ALA A 460 -1.45 -19.39 13.02
CA ALA A 460 -0.36 -20.17 12.47
C ALA A 460 0.47 -20.77 13.62
N GLN A 461 0.77 -22.06 13.52
CA GLN A 461 1.61 -22.76 14.50
C GLN A 461 2.57 -23.72 13.80
N GLN A 462 3.80 -23.75 14.31
CA GLN A 462 4.86 -24.65 13.87
C GLN A 462 5.61 -25.17 15.09
N ARG A 463 5.89 -26.47 15.13
CA ARG A 463 6.79 -27.10 16.10
C ARG A 463 7.55 -28.19 15.37
N LEU A 464 8.78 -27.91 14.99
CA LEU A 464 9.59 -28.80 14.17
C LEU A 464 10.89 -29.13 14.89
N TRP A 465 11.34 -30.37 14.75
CA TRP A 465 12.67 -30.78 15.17
C TRP A 465 13.41 -31.34 13.95
N ARG A 466 14.48 -30.66 13.57
CA ARG A 466 15.35 -31.04 12.47
C ARG A 466 16.63 -31.64 13.03
N SER A 467 17.06 -32.77 12.48
CA SER A 467 18.36 -33.34 12.79
C SER A 467 19.10 -33.64 11.50
N SER A 468 20.38 -33.31 11.45
CA SER A 468 21.29 -33.67 10.38
C SER A 468 22.52 -34.35 10.97
N THR A 469 22.92 -35.47 10.40
CA THR A 469 24.13 -36.19 10.79
C THR A 469 24.99 -36.42 9.55
N SER A 470 26.28 -36.16 9.67
CA SER A 470 27.28 -36.45 8.65
C SER A 470 28.43 -37.20 9.29
N LEU A 471 28.75 -38.37 8.73
CA LEU A 471 29.88 -39.20 9.12
C LEU A 471 30.76 -39.40 7.89
N GLU A 472 32.06 -39.19 8.03
CA GLU A 472 33.06 -39.53 7.01
C GLU A 472 34.06 -40.49 7.62
N PHE A 473 34.46 -41.50 6.85
CA PHE A 473 35.46 -42.49 7.20
C PHE A 473 36.49 -42.57 6.08
N ARG A 474 37.76 -42.78 6.45
CA ARG A 474 38.85 -43.07 5.52
C ARG A 474 39.52 -44.39 5.90
N PRO A 475 38.87 -45.53 5.60
CA PRO A 475 39.41 -46.84 5.96
C PRO A 475 40.73 -47.15 5.25
N LEU A 476 40.94 -46.58 4.06
CA LEU A 476 42.19 -46.64 3.30
C LEU A 476 42.52 -45.22 2.78
N PRO A 477 43.79 -44.87 2.50
CA PRO A 477 44.15 -43.57 1.95
C PRO A 477 43.43 -43.23 0.63
N ALA A 478 43.10 -44.26 -0.15
CA ALA A 478 42.40 -44.17 -1.43
C ALA A 478 40.87 -44.24 -1.31
N VAL A 479 40.31 -44.50 -0.13
CA VAL A 479 38.88 -44.77 0.04
C VAL A 479 38.29 -43.79 1.04
N THR A 480 37.27 -43.04 0.62
CA THR A 480 36.45 -42.18 1.48
C THR A 480 35.03 -42.70 1.48
N ALA A 481 34.49 -43.05 2.64
CA ALA A 481 33.10 -43.43 2.81
C ALA A 481 32.38 -42.34 3.61
N ARG A 482 31.30 -41.79 3.07
CA ARG A 482 30.51 -40.72 3.67
C ARG A 482 29.07 -41.18 3.85
N TRP A 483 28.48 -40.87 4.99
CA TRP A 483 27.07 -41.08 5.26
C TRP A 483 26.45 -39.78 5.75
N GLU A 484 25.31 -39.42 5.17
CA GLU A 484 24.52 -38.26 5.53
C GLU A 484 23.09 -38.69 5.83
N ALA A 485 22.54 -38.14 6.90
CA ALA A 485 21.15 -38.34 7.29
C ALA A 485 20.52 -37.00 7.64
N LEU A 486 19.33 -36.73 7.14
CA LEU A 486 18.51 -35.59 7.50
C LEU A 486 17.12 -36.09 7.88
N THR A 487 16.62 -35.65 9.03
CA THR A 487 15.28 -35.96 9.51
C THR A 487 14.55 -34.68 9.90
N LEU A 488 13.27 -34.60 9.55
CA LEU A 488 12.35 -33.56 9.98
C LEU A 488 11.20 -34.21 10.73
N ARG A 489 11.05 -33.86 12.01
CA ARG A 489 9.96 -34.31 12.86
C ARG A 489 9.02 -33.15 13.18
N ASP A 490 7.72 -33.40 13.09
CA ASP A 490 6.66 -32.46 13.45
C ASP A 490 6.12 -32.80 14.83
N LEU A 491 6.33 -31.87 15.76
CA LEU A 491 5.96 -31.98 17.16
C LEU A 491 4.63 -31.27 17.44
N ARG A 492 3.92 -30.80 16.41
CA ARG A 492 2.58 -30.22 16.56
C ARG A 492 1.59 -31.27 17.04
N ASP A 493 0.64 -30.83 17.84
CA ASP A 493 -0.55 -31.61 18.16
C ASP A 493 -1.66 -31.21 17.17
N TYR A 494 -2.15 -32.18 16.41
CA TYR A 494 -3.19 -31.98 15.40
C TYR A 494 -4.60 -32.16 15.97
N GLY A 495 -4.71 -32.58 17.24
CA GLY A 495 -5.97 -32.98 17.86
C GLY A 495 -6.52 -34.27 17.26
N ALA A 496 -7.81 -34.54 17.53
CA ALA A 496 -8.50 -35.76 17.09
C ALA A 496 -9.78 -35.45 16.27
N ILE A 497 -9.82 -34.28 15.63
CA ILE A 497 -11.04 -33.78 14.98
C ILE A 497 -11.19 -34.30 13.55
N THR A 498 -10.07 -34.50 12.84
CA THR A 498 -10.07 -35.01 11.47
C THR A 498 -9.42 -36.39 11.38
N PRO A 499 -9.82 -37.27 10.43
CA PRO A 499 -9.16 -38.55 10.23
C PRO A 499 -7.64 -38.43 10.00
N ALA A 500 -7.21 -37.39 9.29
CA ALA A 500 -5.80 -37.08 9.08
C ALA A 500 -5.07 -36.73 10.39
N ALA A 501 -5.72 -35.98 11.29
CA ALA A 501 -5.16 -35.66 12.61
C ALA A 501 -5.00 -36.91 13.49
N ILE A 502 -5.99 -37.82 13.47
CA ILE A 502 -5.95 -39.10 14.18
C ILE A 502 -4.85 -40.02 13.62
N ALA A 503 -4.72 -40.09 12.29
CA ALA A 503 -3.66 -40.86 11.64
C ALA A 503 -2.27 -40.30 12.02
N ALA A 504 -2.09 -38.98 11.91
CA ALA A 504 -0.87 -38.29 12.29
C ALA A 504 -0.53 -38.49 13.78
N SER A 505 -1.53 -38.55 14.67
CA SER A 505 -1.30 -38.78 16.10
C SER A 505 -0.86 -40.22 16.41
N ARG A 506 -1.36 -41.22 15.66
CA ARG A 506 -0.96 -42.64 15.81
C ARG A 506 0.44 -42.93 15.28
N GLU A 507 0.89 -42.16 14.29
CA GLU A 507 2.22 -42.32 13.69
C GLU A 507 3.35 -41.60 14.45
N ARG A 508 3.03 -40.91 15.54
CA ARG A 508 4.04 -40.28 16.41
C ARG A 508 4.90 -41.34 17.07
N VAL A 509 6.19 -41.05 17.21
CA VAL A 509 7.16 -41.97 17.81
C VAL A 509 7.62 -41.40 19.15
N SER A 510 7.84 -42.28 20.14
CA SER A 510 8.54 -41.92 21.37
C SER A 510 9.99 -42.42 21.34
N TRP A 511 10.91 -41.62 21.86
CA TRP A 511 12.31 -41.98 22.05
C TRP A 511 12.73 -41.65 23.47
N ALA A 512 13.28 -42.64 24.19
CA ALA A 512 13.63 -42.51 25.61
C ALA A 512 12.47 -42.00 26.51
N GLY A 513 11.23 -42.39 26.20
CA GLY A 513 10.03 -41.94 26.92
C GLY A 513 9.53 -40.55 26.56
N LEU A 514 10.20 -39.83 25.66
CA LEU A 514 9.81 -38.52 25.17
C LEU A 514 9.14 -38.65 23.80
N ASP A 515 7.98 -38.03 23.62
CA ASP A 515 7.32 -37.94 22.31
C ASP A 515 8.15 -37.04 21.38
N VAL A 516 8.70 -37.66 20.34
CA VAL A 516 9.52 -37.00 19.32
C VAL A 516 8.72 -36.71 18.05
N GLY A 517 7.39 -36.83 18.12
CA GLY A 517 6.46 -36.42 17.08
C GLY A 517 6.48 -37.32 15.85
N LEU A 518 5.82 -36.81 14.81
CA LEU A 518 5.68 -37.49 13.51
C LEU A 518 6.92 -37.21 12.65
N GLU A 519 7.58 -38.25 12.14
CA GLU A 519 8.62 -38.09 11.12
C GLU A 519 7.98 -37.71 9.78
N ARG A 520 8.18 -36.46 9.36
CA ARG A 520 7.66 -35.94 8.08
C ARG A 520 8.61 -36.17 6.94
N GLU A 521 9.91 -35.98 7.16
CA GLU A 521 10.91 -36.17 6.12
C GLU A 521 12.09 -36.97 6.64
N ARG A 522 12.62 -37.86 5.81
CA ARG A 522 13.89 -38.54 6.05
C ARG A 522 14.65 -38.70 4.76
N ASN A 523 15.84 -38.12 4.68
CA ASN A 523 16.76 -38.28 3.57
C ASN A 523 18.05 -38.92 4.07
N LEU A 524 18.46 -40.02 3.46
CA LEU A 524 19.70 -40.73 3.75
C LEU A 524 20.54 -40.80 2.48
N THR A 525 21.83 -40.55 2.58
CA THR A 525 22.76 -40.67 1.45
C THR A 525 24.04 -41.34 1.93
N ALA A 526 24.49 -42.34 1.21
CA ALA A 526 25.76 -43.01 1.46
C ALA A 526 26.60 -42.95 0.19
N THR A 527 27.82 -42.43 0.30
CA THR A 527 28.75 -42.28 -0.83
C THR A 527 30.07 -42.96 -0.49
N VAL A 528 30.58 -43.80 -1.40
CA VAL A 528 31.91 -44.40 -1.32
C VAL A 528 32.72 -43.94 -2.52
N LEU A 529 33.77 -43.19 -2.26
CA LEU A 529 34.73 -42.70 -3.26
C LEU A 529 36.02 -43.52 -3.16
N VAL A 530 36.46 -44.09 -4.27
CA VAL A 530 37.72 -44.82 -4.40
C VAL A 530 38.58 -44.10 -5.44
N ALA A 531 39.69 -43.51 -5.00
CA ALA A 531 40.63 -42.75 -5.81
C ALA A 531 42.08 -43.10 -5.42
N PRO A 532 42.65 -44.21 -5.93
CA PRO A 532 44.00 -44.63 -5.59
C PRO A 532 45.06 -43.70 -6.19
N VAL A 533 46.04 -43.32 -5.38
CA VAL A 533 47.23 -42.59 -5.84
C VAL A 533 48.21 -43.62 -6.41
N ARG A 534 48.49 -43.56 -7.71
CA ARG A 534 49.55 -44.35 -8.37
C ARG A 534 50.55 -43.42 -9.04
N GLU A 535 51.84 -43.76 -9.01
CA GLU A 535 52.93 -43.03 -9.69
C GLU A 535 52.94 -43.27 -11.22
N GLY A 536 51.82 -43.00 -11.90
CA GLY A 536 51.68 -43.18 -13.35
C GLY A 536 50.74 -42.15 -13.99
N TRP A 537 50.54 -42.25 -15.31
CA TRP A 537 49.69 -41.33 -16.08
C TRP A 537 48.17 -41.59 -15.93
N ILE A 538 47.78 -42.74 -15.36
CA ILE A 538 46.37 -43.10 -15.12
C ILE A 538 45.99 -42.78 -13.67
N ARG A 539 44.93 -41.99 -13.50
CA ARG A 539 44.33 -41.67 -12.19
C ARG A 539 42.87 -42.14 -12.15
N PRO A 540 42.61 -43.42 -11.84
CA PRO A 540 41.25 -43.95 -11.84
C PRO A 540 40.45 -43.39 -10.64
N ARG A 541 39.15 -43.15 -10.84
CA ARG A 541 38.23 -42.68 -9.81
C ARG A 541 36.91 -43.44 -9.95
N LEU A 542 36.42 -44.03 -8.86
CA LEU A 542 35.11 -44.69 -8.78
C LEU A 542 34.31 -44.04 -7.65
N GLU A 543 33.08 -43.65 -7.92
CA GLU A 543 32.17 -43.07 -6.93
C GLU A 543 30.86 -43.85 -6.94
N LEU A 544 30.47 -44.40 -5.79
CA LEU A 544 29.23 -45.15 -5.59
C LEU A 544 28.35 -44.39 -4.60
N THR A 545 27.18 -43.94 -5.04
CA THR A 545 26.23 -43.21 -4.19
C THR A 545 24.90 -43.95 -4.11
N SER A 546 24.38 -44.13 -2.90
CA SER A 546 23.06 -44.68 -2.61
C SER A 546 22.24 -43.64 -1.85
N GLY A 547 20.95 -43.54 -2.15
CA GLY A 547 20.05 -42.55 -1.56
C GLY A 547 18.71 -43.16 -1.17
N TYR A 548 18.11 -42.65 -0.09
CA TYR A 548 16.76 -42.95 0.34
C TYR A 548 16.06 -41.65 0.74
N SER A 549 14.80 -41.49 0.34
CA SER A 549 13.96 -40.36 0.75
C SER A 549 12.59 -40.85 1.21
N LEU A 550 12.03 -40.15 2.19
CA LEU A 550 10.68 -40.34 2.73
C LEU A 550 10.07 -38.96 2.92
N LEU A 551 8.81 -38.81 2.50
CA LEU A 551 7.98 -37.63 2.75
C LEU A 551 6.60 -38.10 3.24
N ARG A 552 6.13 -37.52 4.34
CA ARG A 552 4.78 -37.72 4.88
C ARG A 552 4.10 -36.36 5.03
N ASP A 553 2.89 -36.28 4.47
CA ASP A 553 2.03 -35.13 4.62
C ASP A 553 0.97 -35.42 5.71
N PRO A 554 1.05 -34.77 6.88
CA PRO A 554 0.07 -34.95 7.96
C PRO A 554 -1.32 -34.38 7.63
N SER A 555 -1.46 -33.63 6.53
CA SER A 555 -2.72 -33.03 6.08
C SER A 555 -3.29 -33.68 4.82
N ALA A 556 -2.57 -34.64 4.23
CA ALA A 556 -3.10 -35.40 3.11
C ALA A 556 -4.34 -36.19 3.56
N PRO A 557 -5.42 -36.21 2.77
CA PRO A 557 -6.54 -37.11 3.03
C PRO A 557 -5.99 -38.54 3.05
N GLY A 558 -6.08 -39.20 4.21
CA GLY A 558 -5.66 -40.59 4.33
C GLY A 558 -6.40 -41.44 3.29
N VAL A 559 -5.69 -42.36 2.63
CA VAL A 559 -6.35 -43.43 1.89
C VAL A 559 -7.19 -44.21 2.92
N PRO A 560 -8.50 -44.38 2.73
CA PRO A 560 -9.31 -45.14 3.67
C PRO A 560 -8.69 -46.53 3.82
N THR A 561 -8.34 -46.89 5.05
CA THR A 561 -7.93 -48.26 5.36
C THR A 561 -9.11 -49.16 5.02
N SER A 562 -8.91 -50.12 4.12
CA SER A 562 -9.88 -51.19 3.87
C SER A 562 -9.99 -52.05 5.13
N GLY A 563 -10.91 -51.69 6.03
CA GLY A 563 -11.08 -52.35 7.32
C GLY A 563 -11.66 -51.41 8.37
N GLY A 564 -12.92 -51.04 8.20
CA GLY A 564 -13.67 -50.22 9.14
C GLY A 564 -15.09 -50.04 8.65
N ASP A 565 -15.89 -51.09 8.74
CA ASP A 565 -17.34 -50.99 8.66
C ASP A 565 -17.86 -50.20 9.88
N GLY A 566 -18.75 -49.22 9.65
CA GLY A 566 -19.57 -48.57 10.67
C GLY A 566 -19.41 -47.06 10.75
#